data_AF-A0A2D4JFY8-F1
#
_entry.id   AF-A0A2D4JFY8-F1
#
_cell.length_a   1.000
_cell.length_b   1.000
_cell.length_c   1.000
_cell.angle_alpha   90.00
_cell.angle_beta   90.00
_cell.angle_gamma   90.00
#
_symmetry.space_group_name_H-M   'P 1'
#
loop_
_entity.id
_entity.type
_entity.pdbx_description
1 polymer ?
#
loop_
_entity_poly.entity_id
_entity_poly.type
_entity_poly.pdbx_seq_one_letter_code
_entity_poly.pdbx_strand_id
1 'polypeptide(L)'
;TQSTWDAYVFPGVALGIIACGVRHITEEIFLITAEAIAEEVTEEHLAEGRLYPPLNSIRDVSFKIAVKVVDYAYKHNLASWYPEPEDKEAFVKNLIYSPDYDSFIIDSYQWPQEAMKTQNI
;
A
#
# COMPACT_ATOMS: atom_id res chain seq x y z
N THR A 1 -9.95 9.57 22.69
CA THR A 1 -8.79 10.01 21.90
C THR A 1 -7.92 8.86 21.42
N GLN A 2 -7.86 7.72 22.11
CA GLN A 2 -7.13 6.52 21.66
C GLN A 2 -7.59 5.99 20.29
N SER A 3 -8.90 6.02 20.01
CA SER A 3 -9.52 5.38 18.84
C SER A 3 -9.13 5.98 17.49
N THR A 4 -8.74 7.25 17.44
CA THR A 4 -8.42 7.93 16.19
C THR A 4 -7.04 7.53 15.69
N TRP A 5 -6.04 7.47 16.56
CA TRP A 5 -4.66 7.12 16.21
C TRP A 5 -4.56 5.71 15.62
N ASP A 6 -5.21 4.74 16.25
CA ASP A 6 -5.19 3.35 15.79
C ASP A 6 -5.80 3.21 14.39
N ALA A 7 -6.80 4.03 14.06
CA ALA A 7 -7.42 4.05 12.73
C ALA A 7 -6.50 4.62 11.63
N TYR A 8 -5.53 5.49 11.98
CA TYR A 8 -4.56 6.04 11.02
C TYR A 8 -3.32 5.16 10.85
N VAL A 9 -2.80 4.61 11.95
CA VAL A 9 -1.55 3.85 11.94
C VAL A 9 -1.73 2.46 11.37
N PHE A 10 -2.76 1.73 11.82
CA PHE A 10 -2.89 0.31 11.51
C PHE A 10 -3.03 0.00 10.02
N PRO A 11 -3.88 0.69 9.22
CA PRO A 11 -4.07 0.34 7.82
C PRO A 11 -2.84 0.67 6.96
N GLY A 12 -2.18 1.81 7.17
CA GLY A 12 -0.98 2.18 6.42
C GLY A 12 0.22 1.28 6.74
N VAL A 13 0.44 0.98 8.02
CA VAL A 13 1.54 0.11 8.47
C VAL A 13 1.31 -1.33 8.03
N ALA A 14 0.09 -1.85 8.21
CA ALA A 14 -0.23 -3.21 7.78
C ALA A 14 -0.06 -3.36 6.26
N LEU A 15 -0.52 -2.39 5.46
CA LEU A 15 -0.33 -2.40 4.02
C LEU A 15 1.15 -2.41 3.65
N GLY A 16 1.96 -1.55 4.29
CA GLY A 16 3.41 -1.52 4.08
C GLY A 16 4.08 -2.86 4.41
N ILE A 17 3.80 -3.42 5.59
CA ILE A 17 4.35 -4.72 6.05
C ILE A 17 3.98 -5.85 5.11
N ILE A 18 2.71 -5.91 4.67
CA ILE A 18 2.23 -6.94 3.74
C ILE A 18 2.91 -6.78 2.38
N ALA A 19 3.09 -5.54 1.91
CA ALA A 19 3.72 -5.25 0.63
C ALA A 19 5.18 -5.72 0.58
N CYS A 20 5.99 -5.40 1.58
CA CYS A 20 7.41 -5.80 1.60
C CYS A 20 7.68 -7.15 2.29
N GLY A 21 6.66 -7.77 2.89
CA GLY A 21 6.79 -9.04 3.60
C GLY A 21 7.74 -8.94 4.80
N VAL A 22 7.60 -7.89 5.62
CA VAL A 22 8.45 -7.69 6.80
C VAL A 22 8.20 -8.78 7.84
N ARG A 23 9.27 -9.45 8.27
CA ARG A 23 9.20 -10.54 9.26
C ARG A 23 9.17 -10.05 10.70
N HIS A 24 9.84 -8.93 10.98
CA HIS A 24 9.97 -8.36 12.32
C HIS A 24 9.61 -6.88 12.28
N ILE A 25 8.54 -6.54 12.99
CA ILE A 25 8.10 -5.15 13.13
C ILE A 25 8.92 -4.52 14.26
N THR A 26 9.83 -3.62 13.93
CA THR A 26 10.64 -2.87 14.91
C THR A 26 9.92 -1.59 15.32
N GLU A 27 10.29 -1.03 16.48
CA GLU A 27 9.77 0.27 16.95
C GLU A 27 10.03 1.41 15.95
N GLU A 28 11.09 1.28 15.14
CA GLU A 28 11.45 2.24 14.09
C GLU A 28 10.34 2.37 13.04
N ILE A 29 9.64 1.29 12.70
CA ILE A 29 8.52 1.34 11.74
C ILE A 29 7.38 2.19 12.29
N PHE A 30 7.12 2.09 13.60
CA PHE A 30 6.12 2.92 14.27
C PHE A 30 6.56 4.38 14.34
N LEU A 31 7.85 4.64 14.59
CA LEU A 31 8.41 5.99 14.62
C LEU A 31 8.28 6.67 13.24
N ILE A 32 8.67 5.99 12.17
CA ILE A 32 8.58 6.50 10.80
C ILE A 32 7.13 6.74 10.40
N THR A 33 6.22 5.89 10.84
CA THR A 33 4.79 6.08 10.61
C THR A 33 4.30 7.34 11.32
N ALA A 34 4.71 7.56 12.57
CA ALA A 34 4.33 8.76 13.31
C ALA A 34 4.89 10.03 12.66
N GLU A 35 6.13 10.01 12.19
CA GLU A 35 6.74 11.10 11.43
C GLU A 35 5.99 11.36 10.12
N ALA A 36 5.65 10.30 9.38
CA ALA A 36 4.86 10.40 8.15
C ALA A 36 3.46 10.99 8.37
N ILE A 37 2.79 10.63 9.48
CA ILE A 37 1.50 11.22 9.84
C ILE A 37 1.66 12.70 10.17
N ALA A 38 2.70 13.06 10.93
CA ALA A 38 2.97 14.44 11.32
C ALA A 38 3.27 15.34 10.11
N GLU A 39 3.98 14.83 9.10
CA GLU A 39 4.25 15.55 7.84
C GLU A 39 2.99 15.82 7.01
N GLU A 40 1.97 14.96 7.09
CA GLU A 40 0.71 15.14 6.38
C GLU A 40 -0.26 16.10 7.10
N VAL A 41 0.06 16.54 8.31
CA VAL A 41 -0.70 17.59 9.01
C VAL A 41 -0.27 18.96 8.49
N THR A 42 -1.03 19.51 7.56
CA THR A 42 -0.85 20.88 7.05
C THR A 42 -1.04 21.94 8.13
N GLU A 43 -0.35 23.08 8.02
CA GLU A 43 -0.49 24.22 8.95
C GLU A 43 -1.95 24.71 9.08
N GLU A 44 -2.76 24.56 8.04
CA GLU A 44 -4.19 24.88 8.05
C GLU A 44 -4.98 24.02 9.04
N HIS A 45 -4.65 22.72 9.13
CA HIS A 45 -5.23 21.83 10.12
C HIS A 45 -4.79 22.22 11.54
N LEU A 46 -3.53 22.64 11.69
CA LEU A 46 -2.99 23.11 12.96
C LEU A 46 -3.67 24.41 13.41
N ALA A 47 -3.94 25.34 12.47
CA ALA A 47 -4.64 26.59 12.72
C ALA A 47 -6.11 26.37 13.12
N GLU A 48 -6.74 25.32 12.61
CA GLU A 48 -8.07 24.85 13.04
C GLU A 48 -8.06 24.05 14.36
N GLY A 49 -6.89 23.84 14.97
CA GLY A 49 -6.73 23.06 16.20
C GLY A 49 -6.84 21.54 16.00
N ARG A 50 -6.74 21.05 14.76
CA ARG A 50 -6.76 19.62 14.44
C ARG A 50 -5.35 19.05 14.47
N LEU A 51 -5.14 18.05 15.31
CA LEU A 51 -3.88 17.29 15.40
C LEU A 51 -3.76 16.17 14.36
N TYR A 52 -4.84 15.89 13.62
CA TYR A 52 -4.90 14.79 12.64
C TYR A 52 -5.47 15.27 11.32
N PRO A 53 -5.02 14.70 10.19
CA PRO A 53 -5.61 14.98 8.90
C PRO A 53 -7.09 14.56 8.87
N PRO A 54 -7.90 15.15 7.98
CA PRO A 54 -9.31 14.84 7.86
C PRO A 54 -9.53 13.39 7.42
N LEU A 55 -10.62 12.78 7.91
CA LEU A 55 -10.98 11.38 7.60
C LEU A 55 -11.14 11.10 6.09
N ASN A 56 -11.50 12.11 5.29
CA ASN A 56 -11.62 11.94 3.85
C ASN A 56 -10.28 11.62 3.17
N SER A 57 -9.17 12.08 3.73
CA SER A 57 -7.82 11.88 3.18
C SER A 57 -7.12 10.66 3.80
N ILE A 58 -7.81 9.87 4.62
CA ILE A 58 -7.18 8.76 5.36
C ILE A 58 -6.58 7.70 4.45
N ARG A 59 -7.18 7.45 3.28
CA ARG A 59 -6.67 6.49 2.29
C ARG A 59 -5.36 6.98 1.69
N ASP A 60 -5.30 8.25 1.32
CA ASP A 60 -4.10 8.86 0.71
C ASP A 60 -2.95 8.94 1.72
N VAL A 61 -3.26 9.31 2.97
CA VAL A 61 -2.29 9.32 4.07
C VAL A 61 -1.78 7.90 4.35
N SER A 62 -2.68 6.91 4.41
CA SER A 62 -2.29 5.50 4.61
C SER A 62 -1.42 4.97 3.47
N PHE A 63 -1.71 5.38 2.22
CA PHE A 63 -0.89 5.03 1.06
C PHE A 63 0.52 5.60 1.17
N LYS A 64 0.65 6.89 1.49
CA LYS A 64 1.97 7.53 1.67
C LYS A 64 2.78 6.90 2.80
N ILE A 65 2.12 6.60 3.93
CA ILE A 65 2.73 5.87 5.04
C ILE A 65 3.26 4.51 4.56
N ALA A 66 2.43 3.74 3.85
CA ALA A 66 2.84 2.44 3.34
C ALA A 66 4.06 2.53 2.41
N VAL A 67 4.11 3.52 1.52
CA VAL A 67 5.27 3.75 0.63
C VAL A 67 6.54 4.06 1.44
N LYS A 68 6.46 4.93 2.46
CA LYS A 68 7.60 5.22 3.34
C LYS A 68 8.08 3.99 4.12
N VAL A 69 7.15 3.20 4.65
CA VAL A 69 7.47 1.95 5.36
C VAL A 69 8.14 0.94 4.42
N VAL A 70 7.66 0.82 3.19
CA VAL A 70 8.25 -0.06 2.16
C VAL A 70 9.67 0.40 1.82
N ASP A 71 9.87 1.70 1.58
CA ASP A 71 11.21 2.25 1.29
C ASP A 71 12.19 2.02 2.45
N TYR A 72 11.74 2.23 3.69
CA TYR A 72 12.54 1.93 4.88
C TYR A 72 12.90 0.44 4.98
N ALA A 73 11.93 -0.44 4.73
CA ALA A 73 12.12 -1.89 4.81
C ALA A 73 13.13 -2.40 3.78
N TYR A 74 13.13 -1.86 2.56
CA TYR A 74 14.14 -2.18 1.55
C TYR A 74 15.54 -1.66 1.94
N LYS A 75 15.64 -0.40 2.40
CA LYS A 75 16.92 0.19 2.86
C LYS A 75 17.57 -0.59 4.01
N HIS A 76 16.76 -1.12 4.94
CA HIS A 76 17.23 -1.86 6.11
C HIS A 76 17.28 -3.38 5.90
N ASN A 77 17.07 -3.85 4.66
CA ASN A 77 17.03 -5.29 4.31
C ASN A 77 16.03 -6.09 5.16
N LEU A 78 14.95 -5.45 5.61
CA LEU A 78 13.86 -6.08 6.35
C LEU A 78 12.80 -6.68 5.41
N ALA A 79 12.79 -6.27 4.14
CA ALA A 79 11.91 -6.78 3.11
C ALA A 79 12.26 -8.24 2.76
N SER A 80 11.25 -9.11 2.73
CA SER A 80 11.38 -10.49 2.24
C SER A 80 11.04 -10.61 0.75
N TRP A 81 10.37 -9.61 0.18
CA TRP A 81 9.94 -9.62 -1.22
C TRP A 81 11.06 -9.15 -2.14
N TYR A 82 11.39 -9.95 -3.16
CA TYR A 82 12.42 -9.65 -4.16
C TYR A 82 11.94 -10.08 -5.56
N PRO A 83 12.35 -9.37 -6.63
CA PRO A 83 13.24 -8.20 -6.67
C PRO A 83 12.60 -6.90 -6.13
N GLU A 84 13.43 -5.91 -5.76
CA GLU A 84 12.95 -4.58 -5.37
C GLU A 84 12.22 -3.94 -6.57
N PRO A 85 10.96 -3.52 -6.42
CA PRO A 85 10.22 -2.86 -7.48
C PRO A 85 10.84 -1.48 -7.77
N GLU A 86 11.05 -1.16 -9.05
CA GLU A 86 11.54 0.16 -9.48
C GLU A 86 10.59 1.28 -9.04
N ASP A 87 9.27 1.01 -9.09
CA ASP A 87 8.23 1.93 -8.64
C ASP A 87 7.49 1.36 -7.42
N LYS A 88 7.92 1.81 -6.23
CA LYS A 88 7.31 1.45 -4.94
C LYS A 88 5.89 1.98 -4.80
N GLU A 89 5.58 3.13 -5.40
CA GLU A 89 4.24 3.73 -5.33
C GLU A 89 3.25 2.91 -6.13
N ALA A 90 3.60 2.56 -7.38
CA ALA A 90 2.76 1.71 -8.22
C ALA A 90 2.57 0.32 -7.60
N PHE A 91 3.63 -0.23 -6.99
CA PHE A 91 3.56 -1.52 -6.29
C PHE A 91 2.57 -1.50 -5.13
N VAL A 92 2.67 -0.51 -4.24
CA VAL A 92 1.72 -0.36 -3.12
C VAL A 92 0.31 -0.09 -3.64
N LYS A 93 0.15 0.68 -4.72
CA LYS A 93 -1.15 1.00 -5.32
C LYS A 93 -1.87 -0.24 -5.84
N ASN A 94 -1.14 -1.19 -6.42
CA ASN A 94 -1.70 -2.46 -6.89
C ASN A 94 -2.15 -3.39 -5.75
N LEU A 95 -1.62 -3.19 -4.53
CA LEU A 95 -2.01 -3.96 -3.35
C LEU A 95 -3.20 -3.36 -2.61
N ILE A 96 -3.57 -2.10 -2.92
CA ILE A 96 -4.73 -1.45 -2.32
C ILE A 96 -6.00 -2.07 -2.89
N TYR A 97 -6.93 -2.39 -2.00
CA TYR A 97 -8.26 -2.86 -2.36
C TYR A 97 -9.03 -1.81 -3.18
N SER A 98 -9.48 -2.21 -4.38
CA SER A 98 -10.44 -1.47 -5.18
C SER A 98 -11.88 -1.90 -4.84
N PRO A 99 -12.80 -0.96 -4.60
CA PRO A 99 -14.22 -1.26 -4.41
C PRO A 99 -14.96 -1.56 -5.73
N ASP A 100 -14.29 -1.40 -6.87
CA ASP A 100 -14.88 -1.66 -8.18
C ASP A 100 -15.15 -3.15 -8.37
N TYR A 101 -16.24 -3.48 -9.08
CA TYR A 101 -16.57 -4.87 -9.37
C TYR A 101 -15.57 -5.48 -10.35
N ASP A 102 -15.03 -6.63 -9.97
CA ASP A 102 -14.25 -7.45 -10.88
C ASP A 102 -15.12 -7.97 -12.02
N SER A 103 -14.49 -8.10 -13.18
CA SER A 103 -15.12 -8.65 -14.36
C SER A 103 -15.36 -10.16 -14.19
N PHE A 104 -16.60 -10.61 -14.30
CA PHE A 104 -16.95 -12.03 -14.22
C PHE A 104 -16.91 -12.74 -15.59
N ILE A 105 -16.64 -12.02 -16.69
CA ILE A 105 -16.50 -12.64 -18.01
C ILE A 105 -15.17 -13.40 -18.09
N ILE A 106 -15.21 -14.56 -18.74
CA ILE A 106 -14.02 -15.36 -18.98
C ILE A 106 -13.12 -14.60 -19.96
N ASP A 107 -11.83 -14.49 -19.63
CA ASP A 107 -10.82 -13.99 -20.55
C ASP A 107 -10.67 -14.95 -21.74
N SER A 108 -11.45 -14.71 -22.78
CA SER A 108 -11.34 -15.45 -24.04
C SER A 108 -10.18 -14.88 -24.84
N TYR A 109 -9.05 -15.58 -24.88
CA TYR A 109 -7.98 -15.31 -25.83
C TYR A 109 -8.04 -16.33 -26.98
N GLN A 110 -7.79 -15.87 -28.20
CA GLN A 110 -7.76 -16.73 -29.39
C GLN A 110 -6.33 -17.18 -29.65
N TRP A 111 -6.14 -18.49 -29.84
CA TRP A 111 -4.84 -19.04 -30.25
C TRP A 111 -4.58 -18.72 -31.74
N PRO A 112 -3.31 -18.70 -32.19
CA PRO A 112 -2.99 -18.63 -33.61
C PRO A 112 -3.68 -19.76 -34.39
N GLN A 113 -4.23 -19.45 -35.57
CA GLN A 113 -5.07 -20.37 -36.36
C GLN A 113 -4.38 -21.71 -36.69
N GLU A 114 -3.05 -21.72 -36.78
CA GLU A 114 -2.24 -22.91 -37.03
C GLU A 114 -2.30 -23.92 -35.87
N ALA A 115 -2.31 -23.43 -34.63
CA ALA A 115 -2.38 -24.24 -33.41
C ALA A 115 -3.82 -24.67 -33.05
N MET A 116 -4.83 -24.03 -33.65
CA MET A 116 -6.24 -24.38 -33.47
C MET A 116 -6.72 -25.52 -34.37
N LYS A 117 -5.89 -25.99 -35.31
CA LYS A 117 -6.24 -27.13 -36.19
C LYS A 117 -6.18 -28.44 -35.39
N THR A 118 -7.35 -28.99 -35.08
CA THR A 118 -7.45 -30.34 -34.50
C THR A 118 -6.98 -31.38 -35.51
N GLN A 119 -6.01 -32.22 -35.15
CA GLN A 119 -5.64 -33.38 -35.95
C GLN A 119 -6.83 -34.36 -35.95
N ASN A 120 -7.38 -34.64 -37.13
CA ASN A 120 -8.32 -35.73 -37.31
C ASN A 120 -7.53 -37.04 -37.29
N ILE A 121 -7.81 -37.91 -36.31
CA ILE A 121 -7.33 -39.31 -36.24
C ILE A 121 -8.27 -40.18 -37.07
#